data_AF-A0A0Q4R6J6-F1
#
_entry.id   AF-A0A0Q4R6J6-F1
#
_cell.length_a   1.000
_cell.length_b   1.000
_cell.length_c   1.000
_cell.angle_alpha   90.00
_cell.angle_beta   90.00
_cell.angle_gamma   90.00
#
_symmetry.space_group_name_H-M   'P 1'
#
loop_
_entity.id
_entity.type
_entity.pdbx_description
1 polymer ?
#
loop_
_entity_poly.entity_id
_entity_poly.type
_entity_poly.pdbx_seq_one_letter_code
_entity_poly.pdbx_strand_id
1 'polypeptide(L)'
;MVKAIVSLVDGLNLKDPEAQLEITFDNEFLIIVEHAYKGFKRNVENTFKIPLANFLESTLTTDKDMEEVQKSVIGRGIVGGLIFGPAGLVLGGMSGIGTKKGKTLQVYIVSYVSSSGDINNITFKMPLPMVSVTRKFDQILKKNMQLVLRSEAALKILGDMEDQKSGPSETIL
;
A
#
# COMPACT_ATOMS: atom_id res chain seq x y z
N MET A 1 3.32 15.41 -13.97
CA MET A 1 3.39 14.50 -12.80
C MET A 1 2.10 13.69 -12.75
N VAL A 2 2.18 12.35 -12.77
CA VAL A 2 0.97 11.50 -12.70
C VAL A 2 0.46 11.51 -11.26
N LYS A 3 -0.86 11.56 -11.09
CA LYS A 3 -1.54 11.56 -9.79
C LYS A 3 -2.53 10.40 -9.76
N ALA A 4 -2.60 9.68 -8.65
CA ALA A 4 -3.60 8.65 -8.45
C ALA A 4 -4.74 9.20 -7.57
N ILE A 5 -5.98 8.89 -7.94
CA ILE A 5 -7.16 9.23 -7.14
C ILE A 5 -7.70 7.93 -6.54
N VAL A 6 -7.78 7.89 -5.21
CA VAL A 6 -8.16 6.70 -4.44
C VAL A 6 -9.03 7.09 -3.26
N SER A 7 -9.56 6.10 -2.55
CA SER A 7 -10.17 6.30 -1.23
C SER A 7 -9.47 5.42 -0.21
N LEU A 8 -9.42 5.85 1.05
CA LEU A 8 -8.80 5.08 2.10
C LEU A 8 -9.62 3.83 2.44
N VAL A 9 -8.91 2.76 2.76
CA VAL A 9 -9.43 1.59 3.48
C VAL A 9 -8.93 1.63 4.91
N ASP A 10 -7.62 1.79 5.10
CA ASP A 10 -6.99 1.87 6.44
C ASP A 10 -5.60 2.52 6.39
N GLY A 11 -5.10 2.96 7.55
CA GLY A 11 -3.70 3.37 7.74
C GLY A 11 -3.47 4.89 7.82
N LEU A 12 -4.52 5.70 7.74
CA LEU A 12 -4.47 7.16 7.93
C LEU A 12 -5.67 7.66 8.73
N ASN A 13 -5.47 8.68 9.55
CA ASN A 13 -6.53 9.36 10.28
C ASN A 13 -7.11 10.50 9.43
N LEU A 14 -8.07 10.20 8.56
CA LEU A 14 -8.77 11.21 7.77
C LEU A 14 -9.71 12.03 8.64
N LYS A 15 -9.98 13.26 8.21
CA LYS A 15 -11.05 14.08 8.80
C LYS A 15 -12.41 13.68 8.26
N ASP A 16 -12.49 13.33 6.97
CA ASP A 16 -13.66 12.73 6.33
C ASP A 16 -13.32 11.29 5.88
N PRO A 17 -13.90 10.25 6.53
CA PRO A 17 -13.65 8.84 6.18
C PRO A 17 -14.00 8.47 4.74
N GLU A 18 -14.88 9.23 4.08
CA GLU A 18 -15.30 8.98 2.70
C GLU A 18 -14.57 9.86 1.67
N ALA A 19 -13.56 10.63 2.11
CA ALA A 19 -12.82 11.52 1.24
C ALA A 19 -12.13 10.80 0.07
N GLN A 20 -12.09 11.46 -1.08
CA GLN A 20 -11.17 11.10 -2.16
C GLN A 20 -9.80 11.70 -1.87
N LEU A 21 -8.79 10.84 -1.97
CA LEU A 21 -7.40 11.17 -1.75
C LEU A 21 -6.67 11.29 -3.08
N GLU A 22 -5.81 12.30 -3.18
CA GLU A 22 -4.86 12.44 -4.26
C GLU A 22 -3.49 11.96 -3.80
N ILE A 23 -2.93 10.98 -4.50
CA ILE A 23 -1.57 10.49 -4.26
C ILE A 23 -0.64 11.02 -5.33
N THR A 24 0.47 11.61 -4.90
CA THR A 24 1.57 12.05 -5.74
C THR A 24 2.91 11.83 -5.02
N PHE A 25 4.04 12.17 -5.64
CA PHE A 25 5.33 12.17 -4.97
C PHE A 25 6.25 13.23 -5.57
N ASP A 26 7.20 13.69 -4.76
CA ASP A 26 8.35 14.49 -5.21
C ASP A 26 9.65 13.70 -4.95
N ASN A 27 10.80 14.38 -4.93
CA ASN A 27 12.09 13.70 -4.74
C ASN A 27 12.29 13.17 -3.31
N GLU A 28 11.52 13.67 -2.34
CA GLU A 28 11.72 13.40 -0.91
C GLU A 28 10.55 12.63 -0.29
N PHE A 29 9.32 12.88 -0.73
CA PHE A 29 8.11 12.34 -0.12
C PHE A 29 7.14 11.71 -1.11
N LEU A 30 6.50 10.62 -0.67
CA LEU A 30 5.16 10.26 -1.12
C LEU A 30 4.17 11.17 -0.40
N ILE A 31 3.29 11.81 -1.17
CA ILE A 31 2.37 12.84 -0.68
C ILE A 31 0.94 12.37 -0.92
N ILE A 32 0.13 12.39 0.12
CA ILE A 32 -1.29 12.01 0.09
C ILE A 32 -2.10 13.20 0.58
N VAL A 33 -2.95 13.73 -0.27
CA VAL A 33 -3.73 14.93 0.00
C VAL A 33 -5.20 14.56 0.16
N GLU A 34 -5.76 14.88 1.32
CA GLU A 34 -7.19 14.81 1.61
C GLU A 34 -7.83 16.12 1.18
N HIS A 35 -8.82 16.03 0.30
CA HIS A 35 -9.57 17.20 -0.15
C HIS A 35 -10.97 17.19 0.42
N ALA A 36 -11.41 18.35 0.90
CA ALA A 36 -12.79 18.59 1.28
C ALA A 36 -13.45 19.60 0.31
N TYR A 37 -14.73 19.39 0.06
CA TYR A 37 -15.55 20.36 -0.65
C TYR A 37 -16.18 21.32 0.36
N LYS A 38 -15.85 22.61 0.28
CA LYS A 38 -16.54 23.68 1.03
C LYS A 38 -17.29 24.53 0.00
N GLY A 39 -18.56 24.21 -0.20
CA GLY A 39 -19.35 24.71 -1.33
C GLY A 39 -18.78 24.21 -2.67
N PHE A 40 -18.62 25.12 -3.64
CA PHE A 40 -18.05 24.79 -4.96
C PHE A 40 -16.52 24.74 -5.01
N LYS A 41 -15.83 25.00 -3.88
CA LYS A 41 -14.36 25.05 -3.83
C LYS A 41 -13.80 23.78 -3.21
N ARG A 42 -12.84 23.16 -3.92
CA ARG A 42 -12.00 22.07 -3.41
C ARG A 42 -10.88 22.69 -2.58
N ASN A 43 -10.83 22.37 -1.29
CA ASN A 43 -9.76 22.81 -0.39
C ASN A 43 -8.92 21.60 0.03
N VAL A 44 -7.66 21.85 0.38
CA VAL A 44 -6.82 20.86 1.07
C VAL A 44 -7.23 20.85 2.53
N GLU A 45 -7.70 19.70 3.01
CA GLU A 45 -8.18 19.52 4.38
C GLU A 45 -7.11 18.84 5.25
N ASN A 46 -6.33 17.95 4.66
CA ASN A 46 -5.16 17.33 5.29
C ASN A 46 -4.08 16.95 4.25
N THR A 47 -2.84 16.82 4.70
CA THR A 47 -1.73 16.33 3.87
C THR A 47 -0.84 15.41 4.69
N PHE A 48 -0.71 14.17 4.23
CA PHE A 48 0.18 13.18 4.81
C PHE A 48 1.41 13.04 3.92
N LYS A 49 2.58 12.92 4.54
CA LYS A 49 3.86 12.76 3.86
C LYS A 49 4.59 11.56 4.42
N ILE A 50 5.08 10.70 3.53
CA ILE A 50 5.93 9.57 3.87
C ILE A 50 7.28 9.82 3.21
N PRO A 51 8.40 9.91 3.96
CA PRO A 51 9.72 10.01 3.37
C PRO A 51 9.97 8.83 2.44
N LEU A 52 10.39 9.08 1.20
CA LEU A 52 10.73 8.03 0.24
C LEU A 52 11.90 7.16 0.74
N ALA A 53 12.78 7.73 1.57
CA ALA A 53 13.81 6.97 2.27
C ALA A 53 13.25 5.84 3.13
N ASN A 54 12.03 5.99 3.67
CA ASN A 54 11.35 5.01 4.53
C ASN A 54 10.35 4.13 3.78
N PHE A 55 10.11 4.38 2.50
CA PHE A 55 9.24 3.55 1.68
C PHE A 55 9.83 2.13 1.56
N LEU A 56 9.00 1.11 1.67
CA LEU A 56 9.45 -0.28 1.47
C LEU A 56 9.04 -0.73 0.08
N GLU A 57 7.73 -0.83 -0.14
CA GLU A 57 7.15 -1.27 -1.39
C GLU A 57 5.73 -0.75 -1.60
N SER A 58 5.21 -1.00 -2.79
CA SER A 58 3.82 -0.77 -3.12
C SER A 58 3.28 -1.88 -4.01
N THR A 59 2.02 -2.25 -3.78
CA THR A 59 1.37 -3.36 -4.49
C THR A 59 -0.01 -2.98 -4.96
N LEU A 60 -0.32 -3.31 -6.21
CA LEU A 60 -1.68 -3.31 -6.75
C LEU A 60 -2.20 -4.75 -6.75
N THR A 61 -3.31 -4.98 -6.08
CA THR A 61 -3.90 -6.31 -5.90
C THR A 61 -5.41 -6.21 -5.79
N THR A 62 -6.07 -7.33 -5.49
CA THR A 62 -7.49 -7.38 -5.16
C THR A 62 -7.72 -8.01 -3.79
N ASP A 63 -8.90 -7.77 -3.23
CA ASP A 63 -9.37 -8.46 -2.03
C ASP A 63 -9.32 -9.99 -2.18
N LYS A 64 -9.66 -10.51 -3.36
CA LYS A 64 -9.62 -11.95 -3.65
C LYS A 64 -8.21 -12.52 -3.72
N ASP A 65 -7.29 -11.83 -4.39
CA ASP A 65 -5.90 -12.29 -4.47
C ASP A 65 -5.26 -12.36 -3.07
N MET A 66 -5.61 -11.42 -2.20
CA MET A 66 -5.15 -11.40 -0.82
C MET A 66 -5.76 -12.52 0.03
N GLU A 67 -7.02 -12.88 -0.19
CA GLU A 67 -7.63 -14.05 0.45
C GLU A 67 -6.92 -15.35 0.03
N GLU A 68 -6.56 -15.49 -1.25
CA GLU A 68 -5.81 -16.65 -1.74
C GLU A 68 -4.38 -16.72 -1.15
N VAL A 69 -3.68 -15.59 -1.09
CA VAL A 69 -2.36 -15.48 -0.45
C VAL A 69 -2.42 -15.89 1.03
N GLN A 70 -3.47 -15.51 1.75
CA GLN A 70 -3.67 -15.87 3.16
C GLN A 70 -3.98 -17.34 3.39
N LYS A 71 -4.64 -18.01 2.44
CA LYS A 71 -4.90 -19.46 2.53
C LYS A 71 -3.60 -20.26 2.38
N SER A 72 -2.67 -19.79 1.55
CA SER A 72 -1.39 -20.45 1.32
C SER A 72 -0.46 -20.40 2.56
N VAL A 73 0.14 -21.53 2.91
CA VAL A 73 1.14 -21.64 3.99
C VAL A 73 2.42 -20.87 3.64
N ILE A 74 2.86 -20.99 2.38
CA ILE A 74 4.01 -20.26 1.83
C ILE A 74 3.67 -18.76 1.70
N GLY A 75 2.43 -18.45 1.31
CA GLY A 75 1.92 -17.08 1.21
C GLY A 75 1.95 -16.34 2.54
N ARG A 76 1.58 -16.99 3.65
CA ARG A 76 1.66 -16.42 5.00
C ARG A 76 3.09 -16.17 5.50
N GLY A 77 4.05 -17.02 5.11
CA GLY A 77 5.46 -16.90 5.50
C GLY A 77 6.24 -15.83 4.75
N ILE A 78 6.08 -15.73 3.44
CA ILE A 78 6.93 -14.86 2.58
C ILE A 78 6.27 -13.50 2.28
N VAL A 79 4.94 -13.48 2.13
CA VAL A 79 4.20 -12.32 1.60
C VAL A 79 3.19 -11.76 2.61
N GLY A 80 2.58 -12.63 3.42
CA GLY A 80 1.45 -12.30 4.27
C GLY A 80 1.81 -11.74 5.65
N GLY A 81 2.94 -12.14 6.23
CA GLY A 81 3.34 -11.73 7.58
C GLY A 81 4.15 -10.44 7.64
N LEU A 82 5.17 -10.30 6.80
CA LEU A 82 6.17 -9.22 6.91
C LEU A 82 5.85 -8.00 6.02
N ILE A 83 5.33 -8.24 4.81
CA ILE A 83 5.07 -7.19 3.80
C ILE A 83 3.69 -6.57 3.98
N PHE A 84 2.68 -7.42 4.14
CA PHE A 84 1.29 -6.99 4.26
C PHE A 84 0.78 -6.92 5.69
N GLY A 85 1.52 -7.41 6.71
CA GLY A 85 1.16 -7.41 8.13
C GLY A 85 -0.24 -6.88 8.49
N PRO A 86 -0.39 -5.60 8.90
CA PRO A 86 -1.69 -4.96 9.14
C PRO A 86 -2.66 -4.96 7.94
N ALA A 87 -2.20 -4.60 6.73
CA ALA A 87 -3.06 -4.56 5.54
C ALA A 87 -3.65 -5.95 5.18
N GLY A 88 -2.91 -7.03 5.38
CA GLY A 88 -3.38 -8.39 5.19
C GLY A 88 -4.54 -8.71 6.12
N LEU A 89 -4.41 -8.39 7.41
CA LEU A 89 -5.50 -8.59 8.37
C LEU A 89 -6.76 -7.78 8.00
N VAL A 90 -6.59 -6.52 7.59
CA VAL A 90 -7.70 -5.65 7.15
C VAL A 90 -8.41 -6.24 5.94
N LEU A 91 -7.66 -6.61 4.90
CA LEU A 91 -8.24 -7.15 3.66
C LEU A 91 -8.86 -8.54 3.87
N GLY A 92 -8.27 -9.38 4.73
CA GLY A 92 -8.81 -10.68 5.11
C GLY A 92 -10.13 -10.55 5.87
N GLY A 93 -10.21 -9.60 6.82
CA GLY A 93 -11.44 -9.27 7.52
C GLY A 93 -12.54 -8.75 6.59
N MET A 94 -12.18 -7.89 5.63
CA MET A 94 -13.13 -7.38 4.63
C MET A 94 -13.67 -8.48 3.70
N SER A 95 -12.83 -9.43 3.25
CA SER A 95 -13.29 -10.55 2.42
C SER A 95 -14.21 -11.49 3.20
N GLY A 96 -13.90 -11.77 4.48
CA GLY A 96 -14.68 -12.64 5.35
C GLY A 96 -16.09 -12.12 5.69
N ILE A 97 -16.32 -10.81 5.65
CA ILE A 97 -17.61 -10.17 5.96
C ILE A 97 -18.64 -10.34 4.81
N GLY A 98 -18.28 -11.00 3.71
CA GLY A 98 -19.23 -11.33 2.65
C GLY A 98 -19.63 -10.07 1.87
N THR A 99 -18.64 -9.38 1.31
CA THR A 99 -18.88 -8.35 0.29
C THR A 99 -19.83 -8.93 -0.76
N LYS A 100 -20.98 -8.26 -0.95
CA LYS A 100 -22.07 -8.67 -1.85
C LYS A 100 -21.51 -9.36 -3.10
N LYS A 101 -21.84 -10.65 -3.26
CA LYS A 101 -21.41 -11.53 -4.37
C LYS A 101 -21.32 -10.73 -5.68
N GLY A 102 -20.10 -10.40 -6.13
CA GLY A 102 -19.86 -9.95 -7.51
C GLY A 102 -18.88 -8.80 -7.75
N LYS A 103 -18.50 -7.97 -6.76
CA LYS A 103 -17.54 -6.86 -7.00
C LYS A 103 -16.20 -7.11 -6.32
N THR A 104 -15.20 -7.54 -7.11
CA THR A 104 -13.80 -7.60 -6.70
C THR A 104 -13.29 -6.18 -6.40
N LEU A 105 -12.82 -5.94 -5.18
CA LEU A 105 -12.24 -4.66 -4.79
C LEU A 105 -10.83 -4.55 -5.37
N GLN A 106 -10.54 -3.44 -6.05
CA GLN A 106 -9.19 -3.14 -6.51
C GLN A 106 -8.47 -2.36 -5.41
N VAL A 107 -7.31 -2.84 -5.00
CA VAL A 107 -6.58 -2.36 -3.82
C VAL A 107 -5.18 -1.91 -4.19
N TYR A 108 -4.77 -0.76 -3.66
CA TYR A 108 -3.40 -0.27 -3.71
C TYR A 108 -2.87 -0.18 -2.28
N ILE A 109 -1.73 -0.81 -2.01
CA ILE A 109 -1.11 -0.86 -0.69
C ILE A 109 0.25 -0.18 -0.78
N VAL A 110 0.54 0.69 0.17
CA VAL A 110 1.85 1.30 0.36
C VAL A 110 2.40 0.86 1.71
N SER A 111 3.58 0.26 1.72
CA SER A 111 4.28 -0.18 2.93
C SER A 111 5.46 0.74 3.21
N TYR A 112 5.65 1.13 4.46
CA TYR A 112 6.72 2.03 4.88
C TYR A 112 7.14 1.76 6.31
N VAL A 113 8.35 2.20 6.66
CA VAL A 113 8.85 2.20 8.03
C VAL A 113 8.41 3.48 8.73
N SER A 114 7.69 3.32 9.83
CA SER A 114 7.27 4.43 10.67
C SER A 114 8.45 5.03 11.46
N SER A 115 8.22 6.15 12.14
CA SER A 115 9.22 6.72 13.04
C SER A 115 9.53 5.84 14.27
N SER A 116 8.66 4.88 14.62
CA SER A 116 8.95 3.89 15.67
C SER A 116 9.83 2.74 15.17
N GLY A 117 10.10 2.65 13.87
CA GLY A 117 10.83 1.55 13.26
C GLY A 117 9.95 0.37 12.85
N ASP A 118 8.63 0.46 13.06
CA ASP A 118 7.67 -0.57 12.70
C ASP A 118 7.25 -0.49 11.23
N ILE A 119 6.87 -1.63 10.65
CA ILE A 119 6.26 -1.69 9.32
C ILE A 119 4.79 -1.27 9.42
N ASN A 120 4.45 -0.18 8.73
CA ASN A 120 3.07 0.28 8.59
C ASN A 120 2.63 0.16 7.13
N ASN A 121 1.32 -0.05 6.94
CA ASN A 121 0.69 -0.03 5.63
C ASN A 121 -0.36 1.07 5.55
N ILE A 122 -0.50 1.66 4.36
CA ILE A 122 -1.68 2.42 3.98
C ILE A 122 -2.37 1.67 2.86
N THR A 123 -3.64 1.35 3.08
CA THR A 123 -4.44 0.57 2.15
C THR A 123 -5.48 1.47 1.52
N PHE A 124 -5.54 1.46 0.19
CA PHE A 124 -6.46 2.26 -0.58
C PHE A 124 -7.34 1.39 -1.47
N LYS A 125 -8.62 1.75 -1.58
CA LYS A 125 -9.51 1.24 -2.63
C LYS A 125 -9.41 2.15 -3.85
N MET A 126 -9.30 1.57 -5.04
CA MET A 126 -9.30 2.31 -6.29
C MET A 126 -10.59 2.06 -7.08
N PRO A 127 -11.26 3.10 -7.59
CA PRO A 127 -12.36 2.91 -8.52
C PRO A 127 -11.83 2.33 -9.85
N LEU A 128 -12.62 1.48 -10.52
CA LEU A 128 -12.20 0.77 -11.74
C LEU A 128 -11.54 1.67 -12.81
N PRO A 129 -12.07 2.88 -13.12
CA PRO A 129 -11.44 3.77 -14.09
C PRO A 129 -10.03 4.24 -13.69
N MET A 130 -9.71 4.26 -12.40
CA MET A 130 -8.42 4.71 -11.87
C MET A 130 -7.38 3.59 -11.80
N VAL A 131 -7.73 2.32 -12.02
CA VAL A 131 -6.77 1.20 -11.93
C VAL A 131 -5.55 1.41 -12.83
N SER A 132 -5.77 1.73 -14.11
CA SER A 132 -4.68 1.97 -15.06
C SER A 132 -3.86 3.22 -14.73
N VAL A 133 -4.50 4.25 -14.18
CA VAL A 133 -3.83 5.49 -13.76
C VAL A 133 -2.94 5.22 -12.54
N THR A 134 -3.47 4.55 -11.53
CA THR A 134 -2.73 4.14 -10.32
C THR A 134 -1.59 3.19 -10.67
N ARG A 135 -1.80 2.26 -11.62
CA ARG A 135 -0.73 1.38 -12.12
C ARG A 135 0.40 2.18 -12.78
N LYS A 136 0.07 3.15 -13.63
CA LYS A 136 1.07 4.02 -14.25
C LYS A 136 1.79 4.88 -13.21
N PHE A 137 1.07 5.41 -12.23
CA PHE A 137 1.64 6.13 -11.10
C PHE A 137 2.66 5.26 -10.35
N ASP A 138 2.27 4.04 -9.96
CA ASP A 138 3.10 3.07 -9.25
C ASP A 138 4.37 2.70 -10.02
N GLN A 139 4.26 2.47 -11.33
CA GLN A 139 5.41 2.20 -12.19
C GLN A 139 6.41 3.36 -12.21
N ILE A 140 5.94 4.61 -12.21
CA ILE A 140 6.82 5.79 -12.20
C ILE A 140 7.44 5.97 -10.81
N LEU A 141 6.65 5.79 -9.74
CA LEU A 141 7.15 5.81 -8.37
C LEU A 141 8.28 4.79 -8.20
N LYS A 142 8.05 3.52 -8.57
CA LYS A 142 9.06 2.45 -8.46
C LYS A 142 10.33 2.73 -9.25
N LYS A 143 10.23 3.34 -10.43
CA LYS A 143 11.41 3.79 -11.19
C LYS A 143 12.18 4.88 -10.43
N ASN A 144 11.48 5.85 -9.85
CA ASN A 144 12.10 6.88 -9.02
C ASN A 144 12.79 6.29 -7.79
N MET A 145 12.19 5.28 -7.16
CA MET A 145 12.75 4.61 -5.98
C MET A 145 14.12 3.97 -6.20
N GLN A 146 14.51 3.68 -7.44
CA GLN A 146 15.86 3.17 -7.76
C GLN A 146 16.96 4.21 -7.52
N LEU A 147 16.58 5.49 -7.47
CA LEU A 147 17.50 6.62 -7.26
C LEU A 147 17.49 7.13 -5.81
N VAL A 148 16.56 6.64 -4.99
CA VAL A 148 16.37 7.10 -3.61
C VAL A 148 17.29 6.33 -2.67
N LEU A 149 18.12 7.04 -1.92
CA LEU A 149 18.86 6.47 -0.80
C LEU A 149 17.88 6.10 0.32
N ARG A 150 17.85 4.82 0.69
CA ARG A 150 16.95 4.31 1.73
C ARG A 150 17.52 4.57 3.12
N SER A 151 16.65 4.73 4.11
CA SER A 151 17.08 4.80 5.51
C SER A 151 17.62 3.44 5.98
N GLU A 152 18.49 3.46 7.00
CA GLU A 152 19.07 2.23 7.56
C GLU A 152 18.00 1.23 8.02
N ALA A 153 16.92 1.74 8.64
CA ALA A 153 15.80 0.91 9.08
C ALA A 153 15.09 0.25 7.88
N ALA A 154 14.87 1.00 6.79
CA ALA A 154 14.28 0.45 5.57
C ALA A 154 15.20 -0.58 4.91
N LEU A 155 16.51 -0.32 4.84
CA LEU A 155 17.49 -1.27 4.30
C LEU A 155 17.52 -2.58 5.09
N LYS A 156 17.51 -2.50 6.43
CA LYS A 156 17.48 -3.67 7.30
C LYS A 156 16.25 -4.54 7.01
N ILE A 157 15.07 -3.93 6.98
CA ILE A 157 13.81 -4.64 6.72
C ILE A 157 13.80 -5.26 5.31
N LEU A 158 14.28 -4.53 4.30
CA LEU A 158 14.36 -5.03 2.93
C LEU A 158 15.35 -6.21 2.82
N GLY A 159 16.48 -6.16 3.51
CA GLY A 159 17.43 -7.27 3.59
C GLY A 159 16.81 -8.51 4.22
N ASP A 160 16.15 -8.35 5.37
CA ASP A 160 15.45 -9.44 6.07
C ASP A 160 14.36 -10.07 5.17
N MET A 161 13.69 -9.26 4.32
CA MET A 161 12.71 -9.73 3.33
C MET A 161 13.33 -10.55 2.18
N GLU A 162 14.53 -10.17 1.71
CA GLU A 162 15.24 -10.90 0.65
C GLU A 162 15.75 -12.25 1.15
N ASP A 163 16.30 -12.30 2.36
CA ASP A 163 16.80 -13.53 2.97
C ASP A 163 15.69 -14.57 3.15
N GLN A 164 14.49 -14.15 3.57
CA GLN A 164 13.33 -15.03 3.72
C GLN A 164 12.80 -15.58 2.38
N LYS A 165 12.95 -14.83 1.27
CA LYS A 165 12.62 -15.33 -0.07
C LYS A 165 13.63 -16.39 -0.56
N SER A 166 14.83 -16.40 0.00
CA SER A 166 15.92 -17.33 -0.37
C SER A 166 16.01 -18.59 0.51
N GLY A 167 15.02 -18.82 1.39
CA GLY A 167 14.96 -19.99 2.28
C GLY A 167 15.14 -21.34 1.53
N PRO A 168 15.68 -22.37 2.22
CA PRO A 168 16.23 -23.55 1.56
C PRO A 168 15.21 -24.23 0.66
N SER A 169 15.60 -24.48 -0.59
CA SER A 169 14.89 -25.38 -1.49
C SER A 169 14.68 -26.69 -0.73
N GLU A 170 13.44 -26.99 -0.35
CA GLU A 170 13.09 -28.29 0.21
C GLU A 170 13.52 -29.33 -0.83
N THR A 171 14.66 -29.96 -0.54
CA THR A 171 15.06 -31.19 -1.22
C THR A 171 14.07 -32.22 -0.70
N ILE A 172 13.04 -32.47 -1.49
CA ILE A 172 12.12 -33.58 -1.28
C ILE A 172 12.97 -34.85 -1.43
N LEU A 173 13.29 -35.48 -0.29
CA LEU A 173 13.75 -36.87 -0.21
C LEU A 173 12.55 -37.81 -0.29
#